data_AF-A0A3B9ALM8-F1
#
_entry.id   AF-A0A3B9ALM8-F1
#
_cell.length_a   1.000
_cell.length_b   1.000
_cell.length_c   1.000
_cell.angle_alpha   90.00
_cell.angle_beta   90.00
_cell.angle_gamma   90.00
#
_symmetry.space_group_name_H-M   'P 1'
#
loop_
_entity.id
_entity.type
_entity.pdbx_description
1 polymer ?
#
loop_
_entity_poly.entity_id
_entity_poly.type
_entity_poly.pdbx_seq_one_letter_code
_entity_poly.pdbx_strand_id
1 'polypeptide(L)'
;ELMNSSRNAELRQLLSIEKSLVYFVNSLSANELLKMKMKRTDFLHINGDEDLSDLFEDIIIDNSQALSMANVYTNILNGTMDAYSSIISNNLNQVIHRLTIITVVLMVPTLISSFLGMNIPNGIPEHPWAFYLTIVVAGLITGGLYWVMQKRKM
;
A
#
# COMPACT_ATOMS: atom_id res chain seq x y z
N GLU A 1 -4.44 -11.61 15.35
CA GLU A 1 -5.64 -10.81 14.98
C GLU A 1 -5.62 -9.39 15.55
N LEU A 2 -5.36 -9.21 16.85
CA LEU A 2 -5.31 -7.88 17.50
C LEU A 2 -4.36 -6.86 16.82
N MET A 3 -3.21 -7.30 16.33
CA MET A 3 -2.26 -6.42 15.63
C MET A 3 -2.72 -6.03 14.21
N ASN A 4 -3.52 -6.87 13.55
CA ASN A 4 -4.10 -6.56 12.25
C ASN A 4 -5.34 -5.67 12.40
N SER A 5 -6.14 -5.85 13.46
CA SER A 5 -7.23 -4.92 13.77
C SER A 5 -6.72 -3.54 14.15
N SER A 6 -5.61 -3.44 14.89
CA SER A 6 -4.96 -2.15 15.20
C SER A 6 -4.55 -1.42 13.92
N ARG A 7 -3.88 -2.13 12.99
CA ARG A 7 -3.40 -1.53 11.73
C ARG A 7 -4.54 -1.07 10.82
N ASN A 8 -5.63 -1.83 10.77
CA ASN A 8 -6.83 -1.43 10.03
C ASN A 8 -7.55 -0.24 10.70
N ALA A 9 -7.53 -0.14 12.03
CA ALA A 9 -8.09 1.00 12.75
C ALA A 9 -7.26 2.28 12.50
N GLU A 10 -5.93 2.17 12.54
CA GLU A 10 -4.99 3.26 12.23
C GLU A 10 -5.18 3.76 10.78
N LEU A 11 -5.31 2.83 9.82
CA LEU A 11 -5.56 3.20 8.41
C LEU A 11 -6.92 3.89 8.22
N ARG A 12 -7.96 3.43 8.93
CA ARG A 12 -9.27 4.11 8.95
C ARG A 12 -9.18 5.50 9.56
N GLN A 13 -8.36 5.68 10.59
CA GLN A 13 -8.13 6.99 11.19
C GLN A 13 -7.41 7.93 10.21
N LEU A 14 -6.39 7.45 9.48
CA LEU A 14 -5.72 8.22 8.44
C LEU A 14 -6.69 8.64 7.33
N LEU A 15 -7.54 7.73 6.84
CA LEU A 15 -8.60 8.04 5.87
C LEU A 15 -9.61 9.07 6.39
N SER A 16 -9.94 9.02 7.68
CA SER A 16 -10.81 10.03 8.29
C SER A 16 -10.14 11.40 8.33
N ILE A 17 -8.84 11.47 8.64
CA ILE A 17 -8.08 12.71 8.65
C ILE A 17 -7.96 13.28 7.22
N GLU A 18 -7.72 12.43 6.23
CA GLU A 18 -7.65 12.82 4.81
C GLU A 18 -8.95 13.48 4.37
N LYS A 19 -10.08 12.84 4.66
CA LYS A 19 -11.40 13.38 4.37
C LYS A 19 -11.59 14.75 5.03
N SER A 20 -11.25 14.89 6.32
CA SER A 20 -11.33 16.17 7.04
C SER A 20 -10.44 17.25 6.43
N LEU A 21 -9.22 16.93 6.02
CA LEU A 21 -8.31 17.87 5.36
C LEU A 21 -8.85 18.34 4.01
N VAL A 22 -9.44 17.44 3.22
CA VAL A 22 -10.10 17.81 1.95
C VAL A 22 -11.25 18.79 2.20
N TYR A 23 -12.07 18.56 3.25
CA TYR A 23 -13.09 19.54 3.63
C TYR A 23 -12.49 20.87 4.05
N PHE A 24 -11.40 20.89 4.82
CA PHE A 24 -10.71 22.13 5.20
C PHE A 24 -10.18 22.89 3.99
N VAL A 25 -9.49 22.23 3.05
CA VAL A 25 -9.00 22.88 1.83
C VAL A 25 -10.16 23.53 1.06
N ASN A 26 -11.26 22.80 0.88
CA ASN A 26 -12.43 23.32 0.17
C ASN A 26 -13.07 24.51 0.90
N SER A 27 -13.28 24.41 2.22
CA SER A 27 -13.89 25.47 3.02
C SER A 27 -13.00 26.71 3.12
N LEU A 28 -11.70 26.56 3.33
CA LEU A 28 -10.75 27.67 3.42
C LEU A 28 -10.64 28.40 2.08
N SER A 29 -10.61 27.67 0.96
CA SER A 29 -10.61 28.25 -0.39
C SER A 29 -11.91 29.00 -0.69
N ALA A 30 -13.07 28.44 -0.35
CA ALA A 30 -14.35 29.13 -0.49
C ALA A 30 -14.43 30.41 0.38
N ASN A 31 -13.93 30.33 1.61
CA ASN A 31 -13.87 31.48 2.52
C ASN A 31 -12.91 32.57 2.00
N GLU A 32 -11.79 32.19 1.37
CA GLU A 32 -10.85 33.14 0.78
C GLU A 32 -11.51 33.94 -0.34
N LEU A 33 -12.17 33.26 -1.26
CA LEU A 33 -12.92 33.90 -2.35
C LEU A 33 -14.03 34.82 -1.82
N LEU A 34 -14.76 34.38 -0.78
CA LEU A 34 -15.78 35.18 -0.12
C LEU A 34 -15.18 36.46 0.48
N LYS A 35 -14.13 36.35 1.29
CA LYS A 35 -13.49 37.49 1.97
C LYS A 35 -12.89 38.47 0.95
N MET A 36 -12.25 37.97 -0.10
CA MET A 36 -11.73 38.79 -1.20
C MET A 36 -12.85 39.56 -1.91
N LYS A 37 -14.01 38.91 -2.14
CA LYS A 37 -15.19 39.58 -2.69
C LYS A 37 -15.73 40.64 -1.73
N MET A 38 -15.83 40.33 -0.43
CA MET A 38 -16.29 41.26 0.61
C MET A 38 -15.39 42.51 0.69
N LYS A 39 -14.07 42.34 0.63
CA LYS A 39 -13.09 43.45 0.57
C LYS A 39 -13.35 44.32 -0.66
N ARG A 40 -13.45 43.70 -1.83
CA ARG A 40 -13.63 44.41 -3.11
C ARG A 40 -14.94 45.20 -3.19
N THR A 41 -16.01 44.69 -2.59
CA THR A 41 -17.34 45.34 -2.63
C THR A 41 -17.60 46.25 -1.44
N ASP A 42 -16.63 46.42 -0.53
CA ASP A 42 -16.83 47.10 0.76
C ASP A 42 -18.09 46.61 1.50
N PHE A 43 -18.32 45.30 1.51
CA PHE A 43 -19.58 44.74 2.02
C PHE A 43 -19.80 45.08 3.50
N LEU A 44 -18.71 45.19 4.27
CA LEU A 44 -18.74 45.48 5.69
C LEU A 44 -18.81 46.99 5.99
N HIS A 45 -18.68 47.87 4.98
CA HIS A 45 -18.60 49.33 5.14
C HIS A 45 -17.51 49.77 6.13
N ILE A 46 -16.35 49.10 6.10
CA ILE A 46 -15.23 49.32 7.02
C ILE A 46 -14.10 50.13 6.40
N ASN A 47 -14.18 50.48 5.12
CA ASN A 47 -13.14 51.26 4.44
C ASN A 47 -12.86 52.63 5.06
N GLY A 48 -13.78 53.17 5.86
CA GLY A 48 -13.61 54.42 6.59
C GLY A 48 -12.92 54.29 7.95
N ASP A 49 -12.66 53.06 8.40
CA ASP A 49 -12.05 52.71 9.68
C ASP A 49 -10.79 51.87 9.39
N GLU A 50 -9.63 52.51 9.50
CA GLU A 50 -8.33 51.93 9.15
C GLU A 50 -8.03 50.68 9.99
N ASP A 51 -8.32 50.73 11.30
CA ASP A 51 -8.11 49.61 12.22
C ASP A 51 -8.95 48.39 11.84
N LEU A 52 -10.22 48.59 11.45
CA LEU A 52 -11.09 47.49 11.01
C LEU A 52 -10.70 46.94 9.64
N SER A 53 -10.26 47.80 8.72
CA SER A 53 -9.77 47.40 7.40
C SER A 53 -8.52 46.53 7.50
N ASP A 54 -7.55 46.95 8.32
CA ASP A 54 -6.30 46.21 8.56
C ASP A 54 -6.58 44.85 9.22
N LEU A 55 -7.46 44.82 10.23
CA LEU A 55 -7.89 43.57 10.86
C LEU A 55 -8.52 42.61 9.84
N PHE A 56 -9.31 43.11 8.89
CA PHE A 56 -9.92 42.28 7.87
C PHE A 56 -8.90 41.74 6.86
N GLU A 57 -7.86 42.51 6.54
CA GLU A 57 -6.73 42.07 5.73
C GLU A 57 -5.93 40.96 6.41
N ASP A 58 -5.66 41.09 7.71
CA ASP A 58 -5.02 40.03 8.51
C ASP A 58 -5.85 38.73 8.48
N ILE A 59 -7.18 38.82 8.63
CA ILE A 59 -8.08 37.67 8.55
C ILE A 59 -8.07 36.98 7.17
N ILE A 60 -7.78 37.72 6.10
CA ILE A 60 -7.60 37.16 4.74
C ILE A 60 -6.25 36.45 4.67
N ILE A 61 -5.18 37.08 5.17
CA ILE A 61 -3.82 36.53 5.19
C ILE A 61 -3.79 35.21 5.99
N ASP A 62 -4.34 35.21 7.20
CA ASP A 62 -4.42 34.03 8.07
C ASP A 62 -5.20 32.87 7.41
N ASN A 63 -6.26 33.19 6.67
CA ASN A 63 -7.02 32.17 5.93
C ASN A 63 -6.22 31.58 4.78
N SER A 64 -5.45 32.41 4.06
CA SER A 64 -4.56 31.96 2.98
C SER A 64 -3.42 31.09 3.53
N GLN A 65 -2.88 31.45 4.70
CA GLN A 65 -1.89 30.64 5.40
C GLN A 65 -2.47 29.29 5.85
N ALA A 66 -3.67 29.30 6.44
CA ALA A 66 -4.37 28.08 6.84
C ALA A 66 -4.66 27.18 5.61
N LEU A 67 -5.07 27.76 4.48
CA LEU A 67 -5.29 27.02 3.23
C LEU A 67 -3.99 26.36 2.75
N SER A 68 -2.88 27.10 2.76
CA SER A 68 -1.56 26.58 2.38
C SER A 68 -1.14 25.42 3.27
N MET A 69 -1.33 25.55 4.58
CA MET A 69 -1.02 24.49 5.55
C MET A 69 -1.90 23.25 5.39
N ALA A 70 -3.20 23.42 5.15
CA ALA A 70 -4.11 22.31 4.86
C ALA A 70 -3.70 21.55 3.59
N ASN A 71 -3.24 22.25 2.55
CA ASN A 71 -2.70 21.63 1.33
C ASN A 71 -1.41 20.85 1.61
N VAL A 72 -0.47 21.42 2.37
CA VAL A 72 0.77 20.72 2.76
C VAL A 72 0.47 19.43 3.53
N TYR A 73 -0.43 19.48 4.50
CA TYR A 73 -0.81 18.27 5.27
C TYR A 73 -1.55 17.24 4.42
N THR A 74 -2.41 17.67 3.49
CA THR A 74 -3.07 16.76 2.53
C THR A 74 -2.02 16.02 1.69
N ASN A 75 -1.01 16.73 1.18
CA ASN A 75 0.06 16.13 0.39
C ASN A 75 0.92 15.15 1.20
N ILE A 76 1.30 15.51 2.43
CA ILE A 76 2.05 14.62 3.34
C ILE A 76 1.24 13.36 3.62
N LEU A 77 -0.05 13.49 3.89
CA LEU A 77 -0.92 12.36 4.21
C LEU A 77 -1.08 11.42 3.01
N ASN A 78 -1.26 11.95 1.80
CA ASN A 78 -1.30 11.17 0.57
C ASN A 78 0.00 10.40 0.35
N GLY A 79 1.15 11.06 0.48
CA GLY A 79 2.45 10.38 0.39
C GLY A 79 2.65 9.31 1.47
N THR A 80 2.09 9.53 2.66
CA THR A 80 2.10 8.54 3.73
C THR A 80 1.22 7.33 3.38
N MET A 81 0.04 7.53 2.79
CA MET A 81 -0.83 6.44 2.33
C MET A 81 -0.22 5.63 1.19
N ASP A 82 0.50 6.27 0.27
CA ASP A 82 1.22 5.58 -0.80
C ASP A 82 2.35 4.71 -0.25
N ALA A 83 3.07 5.21 0.76
CA ALA A 83 4.08 4.42 1.48
C ALA A 83 3.45 3.24 2.23
N TYR A 84 2.32 3.43 2.91
CA TYR A 84 1.57 2.35 3.56
C TYR A 84 1.11 1.29 2.54
N SER A 85 0.58 1.71 1.40
CA SER A 85 0.15 0.82 0.32
C SER A 85 1.32 0.00 -0.24
N SER A 86 2.49 0.64 -0.41
CA SER A 86 3.73 -0.01 -0.82
C SER A 86 4.20 -1.05 0.20
N ILE A 87 4.13 -0.74 1.49
CA ILE A 87 4.46 -1.69 2.57
C ILE A 87 3.50 -2.89 2.57
N ILE A 88 2.19 -2.65 2.42
CA ILE A 88 1.18 -3.72 2.34
C ILE A 88 1.46 -4.61 1.13
N SER A 89 1.69 -4.02 -0.05
CA SER A 89 2.00 -4.75 -1.28
C SER A 89 3.26 -5.60 -1.14
N ASN A 90 4.33 -5.03 -0.57
CA ASN A 90 5.58 -5.76 -0.30
C ASN A 90 5.37 -6.93 0.67
N ASN A 91 4.57 -6.73 1.72
CA ASN A 91 4.24 -7.80 2.66
C ASN A 91 3.42 -8.91 1.99
N LEU A 92 2.46 -8.54 1.15
CA LEU A 92 1.66 -9.49 0.38
C LEU A 92 2.55 -10.29 -0.59
N ASN A 93 3.44 -9.62 -1.33
CA ASN A 93 4.38 -10.29 -2.23
C ASN A 93 5.28 -11.28 -1.48
N GLN A 94 5.77 -10.90 -0.29
CA GLN A 94 6.52 -11.83 0.57
C GLN A 94 5.70 -13.04 1.01
N VAL A 95 4.43 -12.86 1.37
CA VAL A 95 3.54 -13.97 1.77
C VAL A 95 3.27 -14.90 0.58
N ILE A 96 2.95 -14.35 -0.58
CA ILE A 96 2.75 -15.12 -1.82
C ILE A 96 4.03 -15.90 -2.16
N HIS A 97 5.19 -15.26 -2.10
CA HIS A 97 6.47 -15.92 -2.37
C HIS A 97 6.71 -17.12 -1.45
N ARG A 98 6.43 -16.98 -0.14
CA ARG A 98 6.52 -18.09 0.83
C ARG A 98 5.57 -19.24 0.48
N LEU A 99 4.32 -18.93 0.16
CA LEU A 99 3.33 -19.94 -0.24
C LEU A 99 3.72 -20.64 -1.55
N THR A 100 4.27 -19.91 -2.51
CA THR A 100 4.75 -20.48 -3.78
C THR A 100 5.93 -21.42 -3.55
N ILE A 101 6.88 -21.06 -2.69
CA ILE A 101 7.99 -21.97 -2.32
C ILE A 101 7.44 -23.27 -1.73
N ILE A 102 6.53 -23.18 -0.76
CA ILE A 102 5.92 -24.36 -0.12
C ILE A 102 5.21 -25.20 -1.17
N THR A 103 4.42 -24.58 -2.04
CA THR A 103 3.69 -25.26 -3.12
C THR A 103 4.63 -25.99 -4.06
N VAL A 104 5.71 -25.35 -4.54
CA VAL A 104 6.69 -25.98 -5.45
C VAL A 104 7.39 -27.15 -4.79
N VAL A 105 7.81 -27.01 -3.52
CA VAL A 105 8.48 -28.07 -2.77
C VAL A 105 7.59 -29.30 -2.59
N LEU A 106 6.27 -29.13 -2.48
CA LEU A 106 5.32 -30.24 -2.40
C LEU A 106 4.91 -30.79 -3.77
N MET A 107 4.74 -29.94 -4.78
CA MET A 107 4.18 -30.31 -6.08
C MET A 107 5.21 -31.01 -6.99
N VAL A 108 6.49 -30.65 -6.93
CA VAL A 108 7.51 -31.23 -7.81
C VAL A 108 7.77 -32.72 -7.52
N PRO A 109 8.01 -33.14 -6.26
CA PRO A 109 8.18 -34.56 -5.94
C PRO A 109 6.92 -35.39 -6.22
N THR A 110 5.74 -34.82 -5.98
CA THR A 110 4.46 -35.50 -6.22
C THR A 110 4.20 -35.73 -7.71
N LEU A 111 4.53 -34.75 -8.57
CA LEU A 111 4.47 -34.93 -10.02
C LEU A 111 5.42 -36.03 -10.49
N ILE A 112 6.67 -36.02 -10.03
CA ILE A 112 7.68 -37.03 -10.41
C ILE A 112 7.24 -38.43 -9.94
N SER A 113 6.77 -38.54 -8.70
CA SER A 113 6.25 -39.79 -8.15
C SER A 113 5.00 -40.27 -8.89
N SER A 114 4.15 -39.35 -9.36
CA SER A 114 2.97 -39.69 -10.16
C SER A 114 3.37 -40.31 -11.50
N PHE A 115 4.23 -39.64 -12.28
CA PHE A 115 4.69 -40.17 -13.58
C PHE A 115 5.43 -41.50 -13.48
N LEU A 116 6.31 -41.66 -12.49
CA LEU A 116 7.08 -42.89 -12.31
C LEU A 116 6.29 -44.00 -11.61
N GLY A 117 5.20 -43.65 -10.91
CA GLY A 117 4.28 -44.60 -10.29
C GLY A 117 3.13 -45.05 -11.21
N MET A 118 2.98 -44.44 -12.38
CA MET A 118 2.05 -44.94 -13.39
C MET A 118 2.56 -46.27 -13.93
N ASN A 119 1.66 -47.25 -14.11
CA ASN A 119 1.94 -48.57 -14.72
C ASN A 119 2.24 -48.45 -16.23
N ILE A 120 3.15 -47.56 -16.60
CA ILE A 120 3.66 -47.42 -17.96
C ILE A 120 4.67 -48.57 -18.13
N PRO A 121 4.55 -49.42 -19.16
CA PRO A 121 5.50 -50.50 -19.43
C PRO A 121 6.81 -49.89 -19.95
N ASN A 122 7.62 -49.38 -19.03
CA ASN A 122 8.91 -48.73 -19.28
C ASN A 122 10.09 -49.50 -18.62
N GLY A 123 9.83 -50.61 -17.92
CA GLY A 123 10.84 -51.46 -17.27
C GLY A 123 11.54 -50.83 -16.06
N ILE A 124 11.18 -49.60 -15.69
CA ILE A 124 11.79 -48.85 -14.58
C ILE A 124 11.39 -49.41 -13.20
N PRO A 125 10.12 -49.78 -12.93
CA PRO A 125 9.69 -50.26 -11.60
C PRO A 125 10.27 -51.62 -11.20
N GLU A 126 10.78 -52.40 -12.15
CA GLU A 126 11.27 -53.77 -11.94
C GLU A 126 12.65 -53.81 -11.24
N HIS A 127 13.31 -52.66 -11.12
CA HIS A 127 14.64 -52.54 -10.57
C HIS A 127 14.67 -51.93 -9.16
N PRO A 128 15.33 -52.57 -8.17
CA PRO A 128 15.41 -52.05 -6.78
C PRO A 128 16.03 -50.66 -6.65
N TRP A 129 16.87 -50.25 -7.60
CA TRP A 129 17.54 -48.95 -7.61
C TRP A 129 16.65 -47.81 -8.14
N ALA A 130 15.55 -48.11 -8.83
CA ALA A 130 14.66 -47.11 -9.42
C ALA A 130 13.96 -46.25 -8.36
N PHE A 131 13.65 -46.82 -7.20
CA PHE A 131 13.09 -46.08 -6.06
C PHE A 131 14.07 -45.01 -5.54
N TYR A 132 15.32 -45.39 -5.30
CA TYR A 132 16.36 -44.47 -4.85
C TYR A 132 16.69 -43.40 -5.90
N LEU A 133 16.75 -43.78 -7.18
CA LEU A 133 16.94 -42.85 -8.30
C LEU A 133 15.83 -41.79 -8.33
N THR A 134 14.57 -42.21 -8.17
CA THR A 134 13.41 -41.31 -8.16
C THR A 134 13.50 -40.26 -7.06
N ILE A 135 13.89 -40.67 -5.84
CA ILE A 135 14.08 -39.76 -4.71
C ILE A 135 15.22 -38.76 -4.99
N VAL A 136 16.34 -39.23 -5.52
CA VAL A 136 17.50 -38.37 -5.81
C VAL A 136 17.16 -37.35 -6.90
N VAL A 137 16.52 -37.77 -7.98
CA VAL A 137 16.10 -36.87 -9.08
C VAL A 137 15.06 -35.86 -8.59
N ALA A 138 14.07 -36.30 -7.82
CA ALA A 138 13.07 -35.41 -7.25
C ALA A 138 13.69 -34.38 -6.27
N GLY A 139 14.62 -34.83 -5.43
CA GLY A 139 15.36 -33.96 -4.51
C GLY A 139 16.23 -32.94 -5.25
N LEU A 140 16.93 -33.35 -6.30
CA LEU A 140 17.78 -32.47 -7.11
C LEU A 140 16.96 -31.40 -7.85
N ILE A 141 15.85 -31.79 -8.49
CA ILE A 141 14.99 -30.84 -9.22
C ILE A 141 14.33 -29.87 -8.24
N THR A 142 13.80 -30.37 -7.13
CA THR A 142 13.15 -29.53 -6.11
C THR A 142 14.15 -28.59 -5.44
N GLY A 143 15.34 -29.08 -5.09
CA GLY A 143 16.42 -28.28 -4.52
C GLY A 143 16.97 -27.24 -5.50
N GLY A 144 17.08 -27.60 -6.78
CA GLY A 144 17.47 -26.67 -7.85
C GLY A 144 16.45 -25.55 -8.04
N LEU A 145 15.16 -25.88 -8.09
CA LEU A 145 14.08 -24.89 -8.18
C LEU A 145 14.02 -23.99 -6.94
N TYR A 146 14.14 -24.57 -5.74
CA TYR A 146 14.24 -23.81 -4.50
C TYR A 146 15.39 -22.79 -4.54
N TRP A 147 16.58 -23.22 -4.97
CA TRP A 147 17.75 -22.35 -5.07
C TRP A 147 17.56 -21.21 -6.09
N VAL A 148 16.97 -21.51 -7.26
CA VAL A 148 16.65 -20.49 -8.27
C VAL A 148 15.66 -19.47 -7.72
N MET A 149 14.60 -19.93 -7.03
CA MET A 149 13.61 -19.06 -6.40
C MET A 149 14.21 -18.20 -5.28
N GLN A 150 15.19 -18.72 -4.53
CA GLN A 150 15.87 -17.97 -3.47
C GLN A 150 16.84 -16.91 -4.02
N LYS A 151 17.53 -17.21 -5.15
CA LYS A 151 18.41 -16.26 -5.83
C LYS A 151 17.66 -15.15 -6.56
N ARG A 152 16.52 -15.50 -7.16
CA ARG A 152 15.58 -14.52 -7.71
C ARG A 152 14.71 -14.02 -6.56
N LYS A 153 15.28 -13.18 -5.69
CA LYS A 153 14.48 -12.27 -4.85
C LYS A 153 13.68 -11.36 -5.78
N MET A 154 12.53 -11.86 -6.25
CA MET A 154 11.38 -11.06 -6.62
C MET A 154 10.52 -10.90 -5.37
#